data_AF-A0A922MDC1-F1
#
_entry.id   AF-A0A922MDC1-F1
#
_cell.length_a   1.000
_cell.length_b   1.000
_cell.length_c   1.000
_cell.angle_alpha   90.00
_cell.angle_beta   90.00
_cell.angle_gamma   90.00
#
_symmetry.space_group_name_H-M   'P 1'
#
loop_
_entity.id
_entity.type
_entity.pdbx_description
1 polymer ?
#
loop_
_entity_poly.entity_id
_entity_poly.type
_entity_poly.pdbx_seq_one_letter_code
_entity_poly.pdbx_strand_id
1 'polypeptide(L)'
;MHIKPLIAIPVCLVAVFVFWITGSSGLFIPNLTERCYRCLCHVSTTCDMAHECTGGYCGPFNISRVYWVDAGMVTLPEDDPQRNHGWTVMEMVSRTALTT
;
A
#
# COMPACT_ATOMS: atom_id res chain seq x y z
N MET A 1 -24.99 25.16 -25.59
CA MET A 1 -24.84 25.13 -24.12
C MET A 1 -23.47 25.72 -23.78
N HIS A 2 -23.38 27.05 -23.72
CA HIS A 2 -22.13 27.75 -23.40
C HIS A 2 -22.05 27.92 -21.88
N ILE A 3 -21.31 27.04 -21.22
CA ILE A 3 -20.85 27.28 -19.85
C ILE A 3 -19.99 28.54 -19.89
N LYS A 4 -20.43 29.60 -19.21
CA LYS A 4 -19.73 30.89 -19.18
C LYS A 4 -18.35 30.66 -18.51
N PRO A 5 -17.22 31.02 -19.15
CA PRO A 5 -15.87 30.83 -18.58
C PRO A 5 -15.69 31.51 -17.21
N LEU A 6 -16.57 32.46 -16.86
CA LEU A 6 -16.62 33.12 -15.57
C LEU A 6 -16.94 32.17 -14.38
N ILE A 7 -17.68 31.08 -14.61
CA ILE A 7 -18.06 30.12 -13.56
C ILE A 7 -17.06 28.96 -13.47
N ALA A 8 -16.30 28.70 -14.55
CA ALA A 8 -15.33 27.60 -14.59
C ALA A 8 -14.16 27.82 -13.62
N ILE A 9 -13.67 29.05 -13.51
CA ILE A 9 -12.53 29.40 -12.63
C ILE A 9 -12.83 29.13 -11.15
N PRO A 10 -13.93 29.64 -10.55
CA PRO A 10 -14.24 29.36 -9.15
C PRO A 10 -14.55 27.87 -8.92
N VAL A 11 -15.18 27.18 -9.88
CA VAL A 11 -15.45 25.73 -9.77
C VAL A 11 -14.14 24.92 -9.75
N CYS A 12 -13.17 25.23 -10.61
CA CYS A 12 -11.87 24.57 -10.61
C CYS A 12 -11.09 24.84 -9.31
N LEU A 13 -11.12 26.08 -8.80
CA LEU A 13 -10.45 26.41 -7.54
C LEU A 13 -11.07 25.70 -6.35
N VAL A 14 -12.41 25.61 -6.30
CA VAL A 14 -13.11 24.83 -5.27
C VAL A 14 -12.79 23.36 -5.39
N ALA A 15 -12.74 22.79 -6.59
CA ALA A 15 -12.40 21.37 -6.79
C ALA A 15 -10.95 21.06 -6.36
N VAL A 16 -10.00 21.93 -6.69
CA VAL A 16 -8.60 21.81 -6.25
C VAL A 16 -8.54 21.94 -4.74
N PHE A 17 -9.18 22.96 -4.15
CA PHE A 17 -9.22 23.12 -2.69
C PHE A 17 -9.79 21.88 -2.02
N VAL A 18 -10.96 21.39 -2.44
CA VAL A 18 -11.58 20.15 -1.95
C VAL A 18 -10.61 18.98 -2.04
N PHE A 19 -9.91 18.79 -3.16
CA PHE A 19 -8.92 17.74 -3.34
C PHE A 19 -7.74 17.84 -2.35
N TRP A 20 -7.27 19.06 -2.07
CA TRP A 20 -6.21 19.32 -1.07
C TRP A 20 -6.68 19.06 0.37
N ILE A 21 -7.91 19.46 0.75
CA ILE A 21 -8.46 19.19 2.10
C ILE A 21 -8.88 17.74 2.29
N THR A 22 -9.24 17.00 1.23
CA THR A 22 -9.49 15.55 1.30
C THR A 22 -8.23 14.72 1.11
N GLY A 23 -7.03 15.30 1.31
CA GLY A 23 -5.79 14.54 1.40
C GLY A 23 -5.96 13.35 2.34
N SER A 24 -5.80 12.14 1.79
CA SER A 24 -6.15 10.89 2.44
C SER A 24 -5.30 10.67 3.69
N SER A 25 -5.90 10.90 4.86
CA SER A 25 -5.39 10.36 6.12
C SER A 25 -5.48 8.84 6.04
N GLY A 26 -4.32 8.18 5.95
CA GLY A 26 -4.25 6.72 6.04
C GLY A 26 -4.95 6.26 7.31
N LEU A 27 -5.88 5.29 7.17
CA LEU A 27 -6.55 4.68 8.30
C LEU A 27 -5.49 3.92 9.10
N PHE A 28 -5.07 4.47 10.25
CA PHE A 28 -4.26 3.71 11.19
C PHE A 28 -5.16 2.66 11.83
N ILE A 29 -4.83 1.37 11.64
CA ILE A 29 -5.52 0.27 12.31
C ILE A 29 -4.83 0.03 13.67
N PRO A 30 -5.39 0.52 14.79
CA PRO A 30 -4.89 0.14 16.10
C PRO A 30 -5.19 -1.34 16.34
N ASN A 31 -4.26 -2.09 16.94
CA ASN A 31 -4.36 -3.53 17.28
C ASN A 31 -4.15 -4.53 16.14
N LEU A 32 -3.17 -4.31 15.27
CA LEU A 32 -2.72 -5.36 14.35
C LEU A 32 -1.81 -6.35 15.11
N THR A 33 -2.43 -7.37 15.71
CA THR A 33 -1.73 -8.40 16.51
C THR A 33 -1.17 -9.52 15.65
N GLU A 34 -0.21 -10.27 16.18
CA GLU A 34 0.37 -11.46 15.52
C GLU A 34 -0.70 -12.46 15.06
N ARG A 35 -1.77 -12.64 15.85
CA ARG A 35 -2.91 -13.50 15.48
C ARG A 35 -3.62 -13.03 14.22
N CYS A 36 -3.79 -11.72 14.06
CA CYS A 36 -4.39 -11.15 12.86
C CYS A 36 -3.53 -11.42 11.62
N TYR A 37 -2.22 -11.18 11.72
CA TYR A 37 -1.28 -11.48 10.63
C TYR A 37 -1.29 -12.96 10.25
N ARG A 38 -1.38 -13.86 11.22
CA ARG A 38 -1.49 -15.31 10.96
C ARG A 38 -2.76 -15.67 10.20
N CYS A 39 -3.91 -15.07 10.56
CA CYS A 39 -5.16 -15.26 9.83
C CYS A 39 -5.08 -14.73 8.39
N LEU A 40 -4.52 -13.52 8.21
CA LEU A 40 -4.37 -12.91 6.88
C LEU A 40 -3.49 -13.76 5.96
N CYS A 41 -2.35 -14.21 6.49
CA CYS A 41 -1.43 -15.11 5.81
C CYS A 41 -2.09 -16.42 5.37
N HIS A 42 -2.90 -17.04 6.25
CA HIS A 42 -3.62 -18.27 5.91
C HIS A 42 -4.70 -18.06 4.84
N VAL A 43 -5.46 -16.97 4.92
CA VAL A 43 -6.51 -16.67 3.93
C VAL A 43 -5.92 -16.33 2.56
N SER A 44 -4.76 -15.67 2.52
CA SER A 44 -4.12 -15.27 1.27
C SER A 44 -3.51 -16.46 0.51
N THR A 45 -2.66 -17.26 1.17
CA THR A 45 -1.82 -18.27 0.50
C THR A 45 -1.66 -19.55 1.33
N THR A 46 -2.46 -19.74 2.38
CA THR A 46 -2.22 -20.77 3.40
C THR A 46 -0.86 -20.66 4.10
N CYS A 47 -0.30 -19.44 4.17
CA CYS A 47 1.04 -19.17 4.70
C CYS A 47 2.17 -19.87 3.95
N ASP A 48 2.05 -19.95 2.63
CA ASP A 48 3.15 -20.38 1.77
C ASP A 48 4.23 -19.29 1.67
N MET A 49 5.31 -19.46 2.43
CA MET A 49 6.43 -18.53 2.46
C MET A 49 7.22 -18.49 1.14
N ALA A 50 7.04 -19.49 0.28
CA ALA A 50 7.67 -19.58 -1.04
C ALA A 50 6.71 -19.16 -2.17
N HIS A 51 5.54 -18.59 -1.83
CA HIS A 51 4.55 -18.20 -2.82
C HIS A 51 5.13 -17.18 -3.81
N GLU A 52 5.28 -17.62 -5.06
CA GLU A 52 5.77 -16.79 -6.15
C GLU A 52 4.72 -15.74 -6.56
N CYS A 53 5.15 -14.74 -7.34
CA CYS A 53 4.27 -13.68 -7.78
C CYS A 53 3.25 -14.17 -8.81
N THR A 54 1.96 -14.13 -8.46
CA THR A 54 0.86 -14.47 -9.37
C THR A 54 0.03 -13.22 -9.67
N GLY A 55 -0.06 -12.83 -10.94
CA GLY A 55 -0.87 -11.67 -11.35
C GLY A 55 -0.43 -10.33 -10.76
N GLY A 56 0.84 -10.21 -10.36
CA GLY A 56 1.38 -8.99 -9.72
C GLY A 56 1.21 -8.92 -8.20
N TYR A 57 0.70 -9.99 -7.58
CA TYR A 57 0.65 -10.17 -6.13
C TYR A 57 1.70 -11.19 -5.72
N CYS A 58 2.55 -10.85 -4.76
CA CYS A 58 3.69 -11.66 -4.37
C CYS A 58 3.60 -12.11 -2.91
N GLY A 59 4.10 -13.31 -2.63
CA GLY A 59 4.40 -13.76 -1.28
C GLY A 59 3.21 -14.20 -0.42
N PRO A 60 3.39 -14.54 0.88
CA PRO A 60 2.36 -15.21 1.67
C PRO A 60 1.15 -14.30 1.98
N PHE A 61 1.33 -12.98 1.92
CA PHE A 61 0.27 -12.01 2.12
C PHE A 61 -0.39 -11.53 0.81
N ASN A 62 0.06 -12.00 -0.36
CA ASN A 62 -0.41 -11.51 -1.67
C ASN A 62 -0.35 -9.98 -1.78
N ILE A 63 0.83 -9.41 -1.58
CA ILE A 63 1.02 -7.95 -1.63
C ILE A 63 1.31 -7.53 -3.08
N SER A 64 0.63 -6.48 -3.55
CA SER A 64 0.87 -5.89 -4.86
C SER A 64 1.95 -4.81 -4.81
N ARG A 65 2.53 -4.50 -5.98
CA ARG A 65 3.49 -3.38 -6.11
C ARG A 65 2.93 -2.07 -5.58
N VAL A 66 1.68 -1.74 -5.90
CA VAL A 66 1.08 -0.46 -5.51
C VAL A 66 0.99 -0.37 -3.99
N TYR A 67 0.53 -1.45 -3.34
CA TYR A 67 0.44 -1.52 -1.90
C TYR A 67 1.82 -1.38 -1.21
N TRP A 68 2.86 -1.97 -1.81
CA TRP A 68 4.23 -1.83 -1.34
C TRP A 68 4.78 -0.39 -1.49
N VAL A 69 4.46 0.28 -2.59
CA VAL A 69 4.83 1.71 -2.80
C VAL A 69 4.14 2.59 -1.78
N ASP A 70 2.84 2.38 -1.54
CA ASP A 70 2.06 3.14 -0.57
C ASP A 70 2.55 2.93 0.87
N ALA A 71 3.12 1.76 1.16
CA ALA A 71 3.78 1.45 2.43
C ALA A 71 5.17 2.10 2.59
N GLY A 72 5.64 2.88 1.62
CA GLY A 72 6.94 3.57 1.68
C GLY A 72 8.11 2.76 1.11
N MET A 73 7.84 1.78 0.25
CA MET A 73 8.87 0.96 -0.42
C MET A 73 9.82 0.28 0.58
N VAL A 74 9.25 -0.26 1.66
CA VAL A 74 10.01 -0.96 2.70
C VAL A 74 10.86 -2.07 2.09
N THR A 75 12.11 -2.24 2.54
CA THR A 75 12.99 -3.34 2.11
C THR A 75 13.64 -4.00 3.30
N LEU A 76 14.33 -5.13 3.07
CA LEU A 76 15.22 -5.70 4.07
C LEU A 76 16.36 -4.71 4.36
N PRO A 77 16.93 -4.72 5.58
CA PRO A 77 17.99 -3.79 5.97
C PRO A 77 19.18 -3.72 5.00
N GLU A 78 19.47 -4.84 4.33
CA GLU A 78 20.55 -5.01 3.37
C GLU A 78 20.14 -4.85 1.89
N ASP A 79 18.85 -4.63 1.60
CA ASP A 79 18.32 -4.56 0.22
C ASP A 79 17.95 -3.11 -0.15
N ASP A 80 18.29 -2.71 -1.38
CA ASP A 80 18.03 -1.37 -1.88
C ASP A 80 16.53 -1.16 -2.21
N PRO A 81 15.85 -0.14 -1.64
CA PRO A 81 14.45 0.17 -1.95
C PRO A 81 14.23 0.61 -3.40
N GLN A 82 15.29 1.07 -4.07
CA GLN A 82 15.24 1.45 -5.48
C GLN A 82 15.45 0.25 -6.43
N ARG A 83 15.71 -0.96 -5.90
CA ARG A 83 15.94 -2.15 -6.73
C ARG A 83 14.70 -2.46 -7.57
N ASN A 84 14.91 -2.73 -8.85
CA ASN A 84 13.85 -3.25 -9.70
C ASN A 84 13.27 -4.52 -9.08
N HIS A 85 11.95 -4.56 -8.92
CA HIS A 85 11.22 -5.65 -8.28
C HIS A 85 11.48 -5.81 -6.76
N GLY A 86 11.78 -4.72 -6.05
CA GLY A 86 11.90 -4.75 -4.58
C GLY A 86 10.67 -5.35 -3.87
N TRP A 87 9.46 -5.24 -4.43
CA TRP A 87 8.25 -5.85 -3.88
C TRP A 87 8.19 -7.39 -3.94
N THR A 88 9.15 -8.07 -4.57
CA THR A 88 9.15 -9.55 -4.65
C THR A 88 9.86 -10.21 -3.48
N VAL A 89 10.65 -9.47 -2.69
CA VAL A 89 11.34 -9.99 -1.50
C VAL A 89 10.44 -9.82 -0.28
N MET A 90 9.93 -10.93 0.22
CA MET A 90 8.73 -10.95 1.05
C MET A 90 8.98 -11.12 2.56
N GLU A 91 10.23 -11.03 3.03
CA GLU A 91 10.49 -11.03 4.48
C GLU A 91 10.01 -9.74 5.19
N MET A 92 9.48 -8.76 4.45
CA MET A 92 9.14 -7.43 4.95
C MET A 92 7.99 -7.43 5.96
N VAL A 93 6.86 -8.12 5.69
CA VAL A 93 5.67 -8.05 6.57
C VAL A 93 5.93 -8.67 7.94
N SER A 94 6.79 -9.70 8.01
CA SER A 94 7.08 -10.37 9.28
C SER A 94 7.98 -9.55 10.19
N ARG A 95 8.92 -8.75 9.67
CA ARG A 95 9.88 -8.01 10.51
C ARG A 95 9.35 -6.65 10.96
N THR A 96 8.61 -5.93 10.11
CA THR A 96 8.07 -4.60 10.49
C THR A 96 7.00 -4.70 11.58
N ALA A 97 6.24 -5.79 11.63
CA ALA A 97 5.27 -6.07 12.69
C ALA A 97 5.91 -6.49 14.03
N LEU A 98 7.20 -6.84 14.03
CA LEU A 98 7.96 -7.29 15.21
C LEU A 98 8.91 -6.21 15.76
N THR A 99 9.07 -5.08 15.06
CA THR A 99 9.92 -3.95 15.48
C THR A 99 9.15 -2.73 15.98
N THR A 100 7.84 -2.86 16.24
CA THR A 100 7.03 -1.87 17.00
C THR A 100 6.45 -2.54 18.23
#